data_AF-A0A6J4MZ14-F1
#
_entry.id   AF-A0A6J4MZ14-F1
#
_cell.length_a   1.000
_cell.length_b   1.000
_cell.length_c   1.000
_cell.angle_alpha   90.00
_cell.angle_beta   90.00
_cell.angle_gamma   90.00
#
_symmetry.space_group_name_H-M   'P 1'
#
loop_
_entity.id
_entity.type
_entity.pdbx_description
1 polymer ?
#
loop_
_entity_poly.entity_id
_entity_poly.type
_entity_poly.pdbx_seq_one_letter_code
_entity_poly.pdbx_strand_id
1 'polypeptide(L)'
;MLIEKKQLKDIANWMKVEHPAKLPEVLQGIFFMDGNVLPDDCLTMYSSDWNADQLTLLLRVFDPVIWTFHSSMAGRMLLYLVKFSRITYLFRFSDATLQHGHITPIVFGWSVPQWLVDFLIDRDPSNPNGDIWYRRNSFFGRPPDSGYTLRRIVDKDGNYTSAFPDMLSKVDSDCLIIAQE
;
A
#
# COMPACT_ATOMS: atom_id res chain seq x y z
N MET A 1 4.35 -20.69 -1.38
CA MET A 1 3.94 -19.31 -1.69
C MET A 1 4.59 -18.91 -3.01
N LEU A 2 3.81 -18.93 -4.09
CA LEU A 2 4.26 -18.79 -5.48
C LEU A 2 4.47 -17.32 -5.86
N ILE A 3 5.29 -17.06 -6.89
CA ILE A 3 5.42 -15.72 -7.50
C ILE A 3 4.79 -15.80 -8.88
N GLU A 4 3.83 -14.93 -9.15
CA GLU A 4 3.15 -14.87 -10.43
C GLU A 4 3.35 -13.52 -11.12
N LYS A 5 3.27 -13.55 -12.45
CA LYS A 5 3.23 -12.35 -13.27
C LYS A 5 1.79 -12.04 -13.65
N LYS A 6 1.34 -10.79 -13.46
CA LYS A 6 -0.01 -10.33 -13.78
C LYS A 6 0.03 -9.09 -14.67
N GLN A 7 -1.07 -8.85 -15.39
CA GLN A 7 -1.26 -7.66 -16.21
C GLN A 7 -1.95 -6.58 -15.38
N LEU A 8 -1.36 -5.38 -15.30
CA LEU A 8 -1.89 -4.28 -14.47
C LEU A 8 -3.20 -3.70 -15.02
N LYS A 9 -3.42 -3.79 -16.34
CA LYS A 9 -4.70 -3.41 -16.98
C LYS A 9 -5.91 -4.21 -16.47
N ASP A 10 -5.67 -5.37 -15.86
CA ASP A 10 -6.70 -6.28 -15.35
C ASP A 10 -6.71 -6.33 -13.81
N ILE A 11 -6.08 -5.36 -13.13
CA ILE A 11 -5.85 -5.39 -11.67
C ILE A 11 -7.11 -5.59 -10.84
N ALA A 12 -8.25 -5.01 -11.24
CA ALA A 12 -9.52 -5.19 -10.55
C ALA A 12 -10.02 -6.65 -10.58
N ASN A 13 -9.57 -7.46 -11.54
CA ASN A 13 -10.01 -8.85 -11.68
C ASN A 13 -9.23 -9.81 -10.78
N TRP A 14 -7.93 -9.56 -10.59
CA TRP A 14 -7.05 -10.49 -9.89
C TRP A 14 -6.60 -10.00 -8.51
N MET A 15 -6.59 -8.70 -8.21
CA MET A 15 -6.20 -8.17 -6.90
C MET A 15 -7.36 -8.26 -5.90
N LYS A 16 -7.81 -9.49 -5.62
CA LYS A 16 -8.95 -9.80 -4.74
C LYS A 16 -8.49 -10.70 -3.61
N VAL A 17 -8.82 -10.30 -2.39
CA VAL A 17 -8.54 -11.09 -1.18
C VAL A 17 -9.77 -11.94 -0.87
N GLU A 18 -9.58 -13.22 -0.56
CA GLU A 18 -10.66 -14.19 -0.31
C GLU A 18 -11.50 -13.83 0.93
N HIS A 19 -10.84 -13.30 1.96
CA HIS A 19 -11.46 -12.90 3.23
C HIS A 19 -11.12 -11.44 3.54
N PRO A 20 -11.77 -10.48 2.87
CA PRO A 20 -11.45 -9.07 3.06
C PRO A 20 -11.82 -8.60 4.47
N ALA A 21 -10.94 -7.82 5.07
CA ALA A 21 -11.18 -7.18 6.35
C ALA A 21 -12.33 -6.17 6.26
N LYS A 22 -13.03 -5.97 7.39
CA LYS A 22 -14.03 -4.90 7.53
C LYS A 22 -13.34 -3.56 7.73
N LEU A 23 -12.89 -2.97 6.62
CA LEU A 23 -12.20 -1.68 6.62
C LEU A 23 -13.19 -0.51 6.58
N PRO A 24 -12.83 0.66 7.15
CA PRO A 24 -13.46 1.93 6.82
C PRO A 24 -13.46 2.16 5.31
N GLU A 25 -14.54 2.72 4.75
CA GLU A 25 -14.71 2.90 3.28
C GLU A 25 -13.54 3.64 2.64
N VAL A 26 -12.97 4.62 3.33
CA VAL A 26 -11.86 5.44 2.83
C VAL A 26 -10.57 4.65 2.64
N LEU A 27 -10.43 3.49 3.29
CA LEU A 27 -9.28 2.58 3.16
C LEU A 27 -9.57 1.41 2.19
N GLN A 28 -10.79 1.31 1.66
CA GLN A 28 -11.17 0.27 0.71
C GLN A 28 -10.74 0.65 -0.71
N GLY A 29 -10.39 -0.37 -1.50
CA GLY A 29 -9.99 -0.24 -2.90
C GLY A 29 -8.55 -0.68 -3.17
N ILE A 30 -8.09 -0.35 -4.38
CA ILE A 30 -6.71 -0.57 -4.84
C ILE A 30 -6.08 0.80 -5.08
N PHE A 31 -4.88 1.00 -4.54
CA PHE A 31 -4.17 2.26 -4.56
C PHE A 31 -2.88 2.15 -5.34
N PHE A 32 -2.65 3.10 -6.24
CA PHE A 32 -1.40 3.33 -6.95
C PHE A 32 -0.50 4.28 -6.15
N MET A 33 0.77 3.94 -5.98
CA MET A 33 1.81 4.69 -5.28
C MET A 33 2.51 5.67 -6.26
N ASP A 34 1.80 6.71 -6.69
CA ASP A 34 2.26 7.70 -7.68
C ASP A 34 3.48 8.49 -7.17
N GLY A 35 4.61 8.31 -7.85
CA GLY A 35 5.90 8.92 -7.48
C GLY A 35 6.74 8.08 -6.51
N ASN A 36 6.36 6.84 -6.21
CA ASN A 36 7.18 5.93 -5.43
C ASN A 36 8.47 5.58 -6.18
N VAL A 37 9.61 5.69 -5.49
CA VAL A 37 10.94 5.41 -6.08
C VAL A 37 11.35 3.95 -5.97
N LEU A 38 10.64 3.19 -5.12
CA LEU A 38 10.85 1.76 -4.98
C LEU A 38 10.16 1.02 -6.15
N PRO A 39 10.67 -0.18 -6.54
CA PRO A 39 10.15 -0.93 -7.68
C PRO A 39 8.85 -1.68 -7.36
N ASP A 40 7.83 -0.95 -6.91
CA ASP A 40 6.49 -1.39 -6.55
C ASP A 40 5.45 -0.28 -6.80
N ASP A 41 4.29 -0.66 -7.34
CA ASP A 41 3.34 0.30 -7.90
C ASP A 41 2.00 0.37 -7.16
N CYS A 42 1.40 -0.76 -6.83
CA CYS A 42 0.03 -0.84 -6.32
C CYS A 42 -0.08 -1.69 -5.06
N LEU A 43 -1.04 -1.33 -4.22
CA LEU A 43 -1.42 -2.11 -3.05
C LEU A 43 -2.94 -2.12 -2.83
N THR A 44 -3.41 -3.11 -2.08
CA THR A 44 -4.71 -3.06 -1.42
C THR A 44 -4.57 -3.38 0.06
N MET A 45 -5.45 -2.81 0.87
CA MET A 45 -5.46 -3.03 2.32
C MET A 45 -6.39 -4.19 2.73
N TYR A 46 -7.08 -4.86 1.80
CA TYR A 46 -8.12 -5.84 2.13
C TYR A 46 -7.66 -7.04 2.97
N SER A 47 -6.36 -7.40 3.00
CA SER A 47 -5.85 -8.49 3.87
C SER A 47 -5.41 -8.04 5.28
N SER A 48 -5.56 -6.75 5.59
CA SER A 48 -5.03 -6.17 6.84
C SER A 48 -5.90 -6.48 8.06
N ASP A 49 -5.29 -6.40 9.25
CA ASP A 49 -6.05 -6.43 10.50
C ASP A 49 -6.45 -5.01 10.88
N TRP A 50 -7.76 -4.74 10.91
CA TRP A 50 -8.30 -3.46 11.36
C TRP A 50 -8.78 -3.54 12.82
N ASN A 51 -8.28 -2.64 13.66
CA ASN A 51 -8.73 -2.45 15.02
C ASN A 51 -9.38 -1.06 15.17
N ALA A 52 -10.71 -1.04 15.24
CA ALA A 52 -11.49 0.19 15.34
C ALA A 52 -11.30 0.92 16.68
N ASP A 53 -11.10 0.18 17.79
CA ASP A 53 -10.94 0.76 19.12
C ASP A 53 -9.61 1.53 19.25
N GLN A 54 -8.57 1.03 18.58
CA GLN A 54 -7.25 1.64 18.57
C GLN A 54 -6.97 2.51 17.34
N LEU A 55 -7.89 2.53 16.37
CA LEU A 55 -7.72 3.19 15.06
C LEU A 55 -6.41 2.79 14.38
N THR A 56 -6.17 1.48 14.34
CA THR A 56 -4.95 0.91 13.77
C THR A 56 -5.24 -0.10 12.68
N LEU A 57 -4.38 -0.10 11.65
CA LEU A 57 -4.40 -1.05 10.54
C LEU A 57 -3.04 -1.73 10.45
N LEU A 58 -3.01 -3.06 10.49
CA LEU A 58 -1.80 -3.85 10.33
C LEU A 58 -1.75 -4.48 8.93
N LEU A 59 -0.89 -3.96 8.05
CA LEU A 59 -0.75 -4.39 6.66
C LEU A 59 0.52 -5.23 6.48
N ARG A 60 0.36 -6.52 6.24
CA ARG A 60 1.46 -7.46 6.03
C ARG A 60 1.82 -7.50 4.54
N VAL A 61 2.84 -6.75 4.12
CA VAL A 61 3.24 -6.54 2.70
C VAL A 61 3.50 -7.87 1.96
N PHE A 62 3.86 -8.91 2.70
CA PHE A 62 4.16 -10.25 2.18
C PHE A 62 2.92 -11.16 2.01
N ASP A 63 1.72 -10.68 2.32
CA ASP A 63 0.50 -11.46 2.10
C ASP A 63 0.26 -11.69 0.60
N PRO A 64 -0.46 -12.76 0.22
CA PRO A 64 -0.82 -13.00 -1.16
C PRO A 64 -1.69 -11.88 -1.74
N VAL A 65 -1.40 -11.50 -2.99
CA VAL A 65 -2.29 -10.71 -3.86
C VAL A 65 -2.52 -9.27 -3.38
N ILE A 66 -1.77 -8.77 -2.40
CA ILE A 66 -2.02 -7.43 -1.83
C ILE A 66 -1.08 -6.34 -2.31
N TRP A 67 0.05 -6.70 -2.93
CA TRP A 67 1.12 -5.79 -3.31
C TRP A 67 1.70 -6.20 -4.66
N THR A 68 2.03 -5.21 -5.50
CA THR A 68 2.64 -5.44 -6.81
C THR A 68 4.09 -4.99 -6.82
N PHE A 69 4.96 -5.77 -7.44
CA PHE A 69 6.37 -5.45 -7.63
C PHE A 69 6.70 -5.38 -9.12
N HIS A 70 7.69 -4.61 -9.51
CA HIS A 70 8.13 -4.56 -10.91
C HIS A 70 8.63 -5.94 -11.36
N SER A 71 8.42 -6.27 -12.64
CA SER A 71 8.97 -7.50 -13.25
C SER A 71 10.50 -7.50 -13.43
N SER A 72 11.11 -6.32 -13.25
CA SER A 72 12.54 -6.09 -13.33
C SER A 72 13.33 -6.84 -12.25
N MET A 73 14.66 -6.88 -12.39
CA MET A 73 15.53 -7.48 -11.38
C MET A 73 15.41 -6.78 -10.02
N ALA A 74 15.28 -5.45 -10.01
CA ALA A 74 15.11 -4.67 -8.79
C ALA A 74 13.80 -5.01 -8.07
N GLY A 75 12.69 -5.12 -8.82
CA GLY A 75 11.39 -5.53 -8.25
C GLY A 75 11.41 -6.95 -7.69
N ARG A 76 12.10 -7.89 -8.37
CA ARG A 76 12.33 -9.25 -7.85
C ARG A 76 13.11 -9.24 -6.54
N MET A 77 14.20 -8.47 -6.47
CA MET A 77 14.99 -8.34 -5.24
C MET A 77 14.15 -7.77 -4.10
N LEU A 78 13.35 -6.72 -4.36
CA LEU A 78 12.45 -6.15 -3.36
C LEU A 78 11.41 -7.17 -2.88
N LEU A 79 10.77 -7.91 -3.79
CA LEU A 79 9.81 -8.96 -3.45
C LEU A 79 10.44 -10.01 -2.52
N TYR A 80 11.63 -10.52 -2.86
CA TYR A 80 12.31 -11.50 -2.01
C TYR A 80 12.69 -10.91 -0.64
N LEU A 81 13.13 -9.64 -0.59
CA LEU A 81 13.41 -8.95 0.67
C LEU A 81 12.16 -8.83 1.54
N VAL A 82 11.01 -8.46 0.95
CA VAL A 82 9.71 -8.38 1.64
C VAL A 82 9.35 -9.73 2.24
N LYS A 83 9.44 -10.82 1.46
CA LYS A 83 9.14 -12.18 1.93
C LYS A 83 10.07 -12.62 3.06
N PHE A 84 11.37 -12.35 2.91
CA PHE A 84 12.38 -12.73 3.89
C PHE A 84 12.23 -11.95 5.20
N SER A 85 12.09 -10.64 5.10
CA SER A 85 11.99 -9.74 6.26
C SER A 85 10.63 -9.76 6.94
N ARG A 86 9.60 -10.27 6.26
CA ARG A 86 8.20 -10.21 6.67
C ARG A 86 7.77 -8.79 7.05
N ILE A 87 8.16 -7.83 6.21
CA ILE A 87 7.86 -6.42 6.47
C ILE A 87 6.36 -6.20 6.60
N THR A 88 5.98 -5.55 7.68
CA THR A 88 4.59 -5.22 8.03
C THR A 88 4.53 -3.73 8.33
N TYR A 89 3.45 -3.07 7.92
CA TYR A 89 3.21 -1.67 8.22
C TYR A 89 2.06 -1.55 9.23
N LEU A 90 2.34 -0.94 10.38
CA LEU A 90 1.34 -0.56 11.36
C LEU A 90 0.94 0.90 11.15
N PHE A 91 -0.25 1.11 10.61
CA PHE A 91 -0.87 2.42 10.52
C PHE A 91 -1.55 2.72 11.85
N ARG A 92 -1.35 3.92 12.38
CA ARG A 92 -2.06 4.46 13.55
C ARG A 92 -2.61 5.83 13.21
N PHE A 93 -3.92 5.93 13.14
CA PHE A 93 -4.62 7.18 12.86
C PHE A 93 -4.80 8.00 14.14
N SER A 94 -4.79 9.32 14.00
CA SER A 94 -4.90 10.24 15.14
C SER A 94 -6.30 10.30 15.73
N ASP A 95 -7.33 10.09 14.90
CA ASP A 95 -8.73 10.15 15.29
C ASP A 95 -9.62 9.38 14.30
N ALA A 96 -10.91 9.28 14.62
CA ALA A 96 -11.90 8.53 13.86
C ALA A 96 -12.21 9.12 12.46
N THR A 97 -11.71 10.32 12.13
CA THR A 97 -11.85 10.88 10.78
C THR A 97 -10.90 10.23 9.79
N LEU A 98 -9.87 9.54 10.30
CA LEU A 98 -8.81 8.88 9.53
C LEU A 98 -8.08 9.86 8.58
N GLN A 99 -8.06 11.16 8.91
CA GLN A 99 -7.40 12.17 8.08
C GLN A 99 -5.88 12.14 8.18
N HIS A 100 -5.35 11.82 9.35
CA HIS A 100 -3.92 11.84 9.64
C HIS A 100 -3.51 10.58 10.38
N GLY A 101 -2.31 10.07 10.08
CA GLY A 101 -1.73 8.94 10.79
C GLY A 101 -0.24 8.78 10.60
N HIS A 102 0.34 7.92 11.44
CA HIS A 102 1.71 7.44 11.32
C HIS A 102 1.72 5.99 10.85
N ILE A 103 2.74 5.60 10.11
CA ILE A 103 2.97 4.23 9.64
C ILE A 103 4.30 3.75 10.20
N THR A 104 4.27 2.84 11.15
CA THR A 104 5.48 2.24 11.73
C THR A 104 5.84 0.96 10.99
N PRO A 105 7.02 0.85 10.37
CA PRO A 105 7.49 -0.42 9.82
C PRO A 105 7.80 -1.41 10.93
N ILE A 106 7.46 -2.67 10.72
CA ILE A 106 7.83 -3.81 11.56
C ILE A 106 8.62 -4.76 10.67
N VAL A 107 9.88 -5.01 11.04
CA VAL A 107 10.83 -5.79 10.25
C VAL A 107 11.35 -6.92 11.12
N PHE A 108 11.29 -8.17 10.64
CA PHE A 108 11.56 -9.38 11.45
C PHE A 108 10.77 -9.43 12.77
N GLY A 109 9.57 -8.82 12.82
CA GLY A 109 8.74 -8.73 14.02
C GLY A 109 9.09 -7.60 14.99
N TRP A 110 10.11 -6.79 14.70
CA TRP A 110 10.52 -5.66 15.53
C TRP A 110 10.06 -4.34 14.93
N SER A 111 9.40 -3.51 15.73
CA SER A 111 9.02 -2.15 15.33
C SER A 111 10.27 -1.31 15.11
N VAL A 112 10.36 -0.70 13.93
CA VAL A 112 11.42 0.24 13.59
C VAL A 112 11.20 1.53 14.38
N PRO A 113 12.21 2.00 15.13
CA PRO A 113 12.08 3.23 15.90
C PRO A 113 11.81 4.47 15.01
N GLN A 114 10.92 5.36 15.45
CA GLN A 114 10.55 6.57 14.71
C GLN A 114 11.73 7.50 14.39
N TRP A 115 12.74 7.56 15.27
CA TRP A 115 13.94 8.37 15.01
C TRP A 115 14.75 7.85 13.81
N LEU A 116 14.62 6.57 13.46
CA LEU A 116 15.27 5.99 12.28
C LEU A 116 14.40 6.19 11.03
N VAL A 117 13.11 5.91 11.15
CA VAL A 117 12.13 6.01 10.07
C VAL A 117 10.82 6.54 10.64
N ASP A 118 10.41 7.72 10.19
CA ASP A 118 9.08 8.27 10.49
C ASP A 118 8.33 8.57 9.20
N PHE A 119 7.07 8.20 9.20
CA PHE A 119 6.37 7.79 8.01
C PHE A 119 4.95 8.28 8.22
N LEU A 120 4.62 9.43 7.66
CA LEU A 120 3.30 10.06 7.80
C LEU A 120 2.39 9.67 6.63
N ILE A 121 1.10 9.66 6.90
CA ILE A 121 0.06 9.51 5.88
C ILE A 121 -1.07 10.51 6.17
N ASP A 122 -1.44 11.28 5.15
CA ASP A 122 -2.46 12.32 5.23
C ASP A 122 -3.45 12.13 4.09
N ARG A 123 -4.76 12.08 4.39
CA ARG A 123 -5.77 12.10 3.33
C ARG A 123 -5.96 13.52 2.83
N ASP A 124 -6.17 13.68 1.52
CA ASP A 124 -6.42 14.98 0.93
C ASP A 124 -7.71 15.62 1.47
N PRO A 125 -7.65 16.80 2.11
CA PRO A 125 -8.83 17.48 2.64
C PRO A 125 -9.85 17.88 1.58
N SER A 126 -9.41 18.07 0.33
CA SER A 126 -10.27 18.42 -0.80
C SER A 126 -10.97 17.20 -1.43
N ASN A 127 -10.55 15.98 -1.07
CA ASN A 127 -11.13 14.73 -1.54
C ASN A 127 -11.71 13.92 -0.36
N PRO A 128 -13.00 14.11 -0.01
CA PRO A 128 -13.61 13.43 1.13
C PRO A 128 -13.78 11.91 0.93
N ASN A 129 -13.73 11.42 -0.31
CA ASN A 129 -13.94 10.00 -0.64
C ASN A 129 -12.74 9.11 -0.29
N GLY A 130 -11.58 9.70 0.06
CA GLY A 130 -10.36 8.97 0.35
C GLY A 130 -9.66 8.44 -0.87
N ASP A 131 -9.82 9.09 -2.02
CA ASP A 131 -9.15 8.67 -3.25
C ASP A 131 -7.69 9.11 -3.31
N ILE A 132 -7.29 10.08 -2.49
CA ILE A 132 -5.93 10.66 -2.50
C ILE A 132 -5.38 10.70 -1.08
N TRP A 133 -4.20 10.13 -0.90
CA TRP A 133 -3.41 10.22 0.33
C TRP A 133 -1.97 10.60 0.04
N TYR A 134 -1.42 11.50 0.84
CA TYR A 134 -0.04 11.93 0.78
C TYR A 134 0.80 11.12 1.75
N ARG A 135 1.77 10.39 1.22
CA ARG A 135 2.80 9.67 1.98
C ARG A 135 4.01 10.57 2.13
N ARG A 136 4.43 10.85 3.36
CA ARG A 136 5.67 11.60 3.65
C ARG A 136 6.63 10.73 4.45
N ASN A 137 7.87 10.66 3.98
CA ASN A 137 8.89 9.80 4.55
C ASN A 137 10.04 10.65 5.10
N SER A 138 10.38 10.40 6.35
CA SER A 138 11.46 11.03 7.11
C SER A 138 12.44 9.95 7.55
N PHE A 139 13.73 10.18 7.36
CA PHE A 139 14.79 9.23 7.71
C PHE A 139 15.80 9.88 8.66
N PHE A 140 16.27 9.13 9.66
CA PHE A 140 17.28 9.56 10.63
C PHE A 140 16.95 10.92 11.29
N GLY A 141 15.68 11.14 11.64
CA GLY A 141 15.19 12.38 12.27
C GLY A 141 15.21 13.62 11.38
N ARG A 142 15.49 13.49 10.07
CA ARG A 142 15.44 14.60 9.13
C ARG A 142 13.99 14.94 8.75
N PRO A 143 13.67 16.19 8.41
CA PRO A 143 12.37 16.55 7.83
C PRO A 143 12.07 15.71 6.58
N PRO A 144 10.78 15.48 6.24
CA PRO A 144 10.43 14.64 5.11
C PRO A 144 10.90 15.27 3.80
N ASP A 145 11.82 14.58 3.13
CA ASP A 145 12.42 14.96 1.83
C ASP A 145 11.93 14.06 0.68
N SER A 146 11.16 13.03 1.02
CA SER A 146 10.69 12.01 0.10
C SER A 146 9.27 11.58 0.45
N GLY A 147 8.61 10.94 -0.49
CA GLY A 147 7.19 10.60 -0.37
C GLY A 147 6.59 10.21 -1.71
N TYR A 148 5.32 9.89 -1.69
CA TYR A 148 4.52 9.60 -2.88
C TYR A 148 3.05 9.87 -2.59
N THR A 149 2.21 9.82 -3.62
CA THR A 149 0.77 9.97 -3.47
C THR A 149 0.10 8.62 -3.70
N LEU A 150 -0.65 8.13 -2.72
CA LEU A 150 -1.58 7.01 -2.94
C LEU A 150 -2.81 7.55 -3.66
N ARG A 151 -3.06 7.03 -4.87
CA ARG A 151 -4.25 7.33 -5.66
C ARG A 151 -5.10 6.09 -5.77
N ARG A 152 -6.35 6.15 -5.33
CA ARG A 152 -7.30 5.05 -5.54
C ARG A 152 -7.57 4.89 -7.03
N ILE A 153 -7.26 3.72 -7.56
CA ILE A 153 -7.46 3.37 -8.98
C ILE A 153 -8.61 2.38 -9.20
N VAL A 154 -8.98 1.64 -8.16
CA VAL A 154 -10.17 0.79 -8.13
C VAL A 154 -10.93 1.08 -6.84
N ASP A 155 -12.23 1.33 -6.94
CA ASP A 155 -13.09 1.62 -5.81
C ASP A 155 -13.52 0.37 -5.01
N LYS A 156 -14.29 0.58 -3.95
CA LYS A 156 -14.83 -0.49 -3.10
C LYS A 156 -15.74 -1.48 -3.84
N ASP A 157 -16.34 -1.05 -4.94
CA ASP A 157 -17.27 -1.83 -5.75
C ASP A 157 -16.56 -2.54 -6.92
N GLY A 158 -15.24 -2.34 -7.05
CA GLY A 158 -14.41 -2.94 -8.10
C GLY A 158 -14.37 -2.14 -9.41
N ASN A 159 -14.89 -0.91 -9.43
CA ASN A 159 -14.86 -0.08 -10.63
C ASN A 159 -13.56 0.73 -10.72
N TYR A 160 -13.07 0.93 -11.94
CA TYR A 160 -11.92 1.78 -12.19
C TYR A 160 -12.25 3.26 -11.97
N THR A 161 -11.38 3.98 -11.27
CA THR A 161 -11.50 5.42 -11.08
C THR A 161 -10.86 6.19 -12.24
N SER A 162 -11.03 7.51 -12.26
CA SER A 162 -10.36 8.39 -13.24
C SER A 162 -8.83 8.40 -13.13
N ALA A 163 -8.26 7.92 -12.02
CA ALA A 163 -6.80 7.81 -11.85
C ALA A 163 -6.22 6.57 -12.55
N PHE A 164 -7.04 5.60 -12.95
CA PHE A 164 -6.56 4.34 -13.53
C PHE A 164 -5.84 4.51 -14.88
N PRO A 165 -6.33 5.30 -15.86
CA PRO A 165 -5.60 5.55 -17.09
C PRO A 165 -4.25 6.27 -16.88
N ASP A 166 -4.18 7.18 -15.91
CA ASP A 166 -2.93 7.87 -15.55
C ASP A 166 -1.90 6.87 -14.99
N MET A 167 -2.32 5.98 -14.09
CA MET A 167 -1.48 4.89 -13.60
C MET A 167 -0.91 4.06 -14.75
N LEU A 168 -1.76 3.59 -15.69
CA LEU A 168 -1.31 2.76 -16.82
C LEU A 168 -0.29 3.45 -17.73
N SER A 169 -0.25 4.79 -17.75
CA SER A 169 0.73 5.55 -18.54
C SER A 169 2.11 5.67 -17.86
N LYS A 170 2.19 5.38 -16.56
CA LYS A 170 3.38 5.58 -15.72
C LYS A 170 4.09 4.29 -15.32
N VAL A 171 3.41 3.15 -15.43
CA VAL A 171 3.92 1.84 -15.00
C VAL A 171 4.11 0.90 -16.18
N ASP A 172 4.92 -0.14 -15.98
CA ASP A 172 5.02 -1.24 -16.93
C ASP A 172 3.66 -1.96 -17.07
N SER A 173 3.39 -2.58 -18.23
CA SER A 173 2.11 -3.27 -18.45
C SER A 173 1.86 -4.46 -17.50
N ASP A 174 2.93 -4.96 -16.88
CA ASP A 174 2.92 -6.15 -16.04
C ASP A 174 3.64 -5.94 -14.72
N CYS A 175 3.30 -6.78 -13.75
CA CYS A 175 3.92 -6.80 -12.42
C CYS A 175 4.07 -8.22 -11.90
N LEU A 176 4.86 -8.36 -10.85
CA LEU A 176 4.97 -9.56 -10.04
C LEU A 176 4.13 -9.41 -8.77
N ILE A 177 3.54 -10.52 -8.35
CA ILE A 177 2.82 -10.61 -7.08
C ILE A 177 3.26 -11.86 -6.31
N ILE A 178 2.98 -11.85 -5.01
CA ILE A 178 2.95 -13.06 -4.21
C ILE A 178 1.58 -13.71 -4.42
N ALA A 179 1.53 -14.93 -4.96
CA ALA A 179 0.28 -15.64 -5.22
C ALA A 179 -0.12 -16.53 -4.04
N GLN A 180 -1.42 -16.85 -3.97
CA GLN A 180 -1.95 -17.90 -3.09
C GLN A 180 -1.36 -19.25 -3.51
N GLU A 181 -1.20 -20.17 -2.56
CA GLU A 181 -0.78 -21.55 -2.87
C GLU A 181 -1.89 -22.36 -3.53
#